data_AF-A0AA91GRN6-F1
#
_entry.id   AF-A0AA91GRN6-F1
#
_cell.length_a   1.000
_cell.length_b   1.000
_cell.length_c   1.000
_cell.angle_alpha   90.00
_cell.angle_beta   90.00
_cell.angle_gamma   90.00
#
_symmetry.space_group_name_H-M   'P 1'
#
loop_
_entity.id
_entity.type
_entity.pdbx_description
1 polymer ?
#
loop_
_entity_poly.entity_id
_entity_poly.type
_entity_poly.pdbx_seq_one_letter_code
_entity_poly.pdbx_strand_id
1 'polypeptide(L)'
;MVAQIKEFDAQHWVKTRSSLDPNESTFLAWKGNIYAFVPGEKKKLLFKIVGMSVSRCIPTGEGSWDFTSRELTYYLNPETGEILHKWQNPWTGETVPVVHVANNPVQGHFKSKFPAPVEGDSTTFVFDIFPTYPNPLGENPKFAEYSPQTTYQAAELFKLTVPTADLLDSELSSVTELKLSWDRIGQWLPWMKMGTRLGHLIYSAYGSKVNGFSELPQLLQDEINTRVPLYKNAPKSFLDVEDMTSWLYFQQHFDAYLAGETFPLPEAEEI
;
A
#
# COMPACT_ATOMS: atom_id res chain seq x y z
N MET A 1 -10.93 29.79 7.78
CA MET A 1 -10.56 29.59 9.20
C MET A 1 -9.41 28.60 9.24
N VAL A 2 -8.44 28.77 10.15
CA VAL A 2 -7.36 27.80 10.33
C VAL A 2 -7.97 26.50 10.87
N ALA A 3 -7.53 25.35 10.36
CA ALA A 3 -7.99 24.04 10.82
C ALA A 3 -7.83 23.91 12.35
N GLN A 4 -8.86 23.41 13.04
CA GLN A 4 -8.76 23.09 14.46
C GLN A 4 -8.35 21.62 14.60
N ILE A 5 -7.27 21.35 15.34
CA ILE A 5 -6.89 19.97 15.68
C ILE A 5 -7.82 19.47 16.77
N LYS A 6 -8.44 18.30 16.56
CA LYS A 6 -9.23 17.57 17.56
C LYS A 6 -8.65 16.17 17.78
N GLU A 7 -8.81 15.66 18.99
CA GLU A 7 -8.45 14.29 19.35
C GLU A 7 -9.62 13.34 19.08
N PHE A 8 -9.36 12.25 18.38
CA PHE A 8 -10.35 11.22 18.09
C PHE A 8 -9.96 9.87 18.70
N ASP A 9 -10.94 9.14 19.22
CA ASP A 9 -10.73 7.80 19.78
C ASP A 9 -10.42 6.77 18.69
N ALA A 10 -9.81 5.64 19.09
CA ALA A 10 -9.47 4.55 18.18
C ALA A 10 -10.67 4.08 17.32
N GLN A 11 -11.89 4.10 17.84
CA GLN A 11 -13.08 3.75 17.06
C GLN A 11 -13.29 4.65 15.83
N HIS A 12 -12.99 5.95 15.92
CA HIS A 12 -13.13 6.88 14.78
C HIS A 12 -12.07 6.59 13.73
N TRP A 13 -10.86 6.23 14.17
CA TRP A 13 -9.80 5.77 13.29
C TRP A 13 -10.13 4.43 12.63
N VAL A 14 -10.76 3.51 13.35
CA VAL A 14 -11.29 2.25 12.81
C VAL A 14 -12.36 2.52 11.74
N LYS A 15 -13.36 3.37 12.00
CA LYS A 15 -14.36 3.77 10.99
C LYS A 15 -13.73 4.33 9.72
N THR A 16 -12.63 5.07 9.88
CA THR A 16 -11.87 5.64 8.75
C THR A 16 -11.17 4.53 7.96
N ARG A 17 -10.36 3.70 8.62
CA ARG A 17 -9.48 2.69 7.98
C ARG A 17 -10.18 1.40 7.57
N SER A 18 -11.32 1.07 8.18
CA SER A 18 -12.05 -0.20 8.01
C SER A 18 -13.51 -0.05 8.49
N SER A 19 -14.02 -1.01 9.25
CA SER A 19 -15.34 -1.06 9.89
C SER A 19 -15.21 -1.45 11.38
N LEU A 20 -16.19 -1.04 12.19
CA LEU A 20 -16.37 -1.48 13.58
C LEU A 20 -16.94 -2.91 13.67
N ASP A 21 -17.48 -3.46 12.59
CA ASP A 21 -17.85 -4.88 12.55
C ASP A 21 -16.61 -5.74 12.25
N PRO A 22 -16.14 -6.58 13.20
CA PRO A 22 -14.96 -7.41 13.00
C PRO A 22 -15.16 -8.53 11.95
N ASN A 23 -16.38 -8.75 11.45
CA ASN A 23 -16.62 -9.74 10.40
C ASN A 23 -16.48 -9.13 8.99
N GLU A 24 -16.58 -7.82 8.86
CA GLU A 24 -16.55 -7.14 7.57
C GLU A 24 -15.13 -7.00 7.01
N SER A 25 -15.00 -7.12 5.68
CA SER A 25 -13.80 -6.73 4.94
C SER A 25 -14.09 -5.42 4.23
N THR A 26 -13.27 -4.40 4.48
CA THR A 26 -13.41 -3.07 3.85
C THR A 26 -12.34 -2.86 2.80
N PHE A 27 -12.71 -2.21 1.70
CA PHE A 27 -11.82 -2.00 0.56
C PHE A 27 -11.44 -0.52 0.43
N LEU A 28 -10.14 -0.24 0.32
CA LEU A 28 -9.61 1.05 -0.09
C LEU A 28 -8.93 0.87 -1.44
N ALA A 29 -9.32 1.63 -2.46
CA ALA A 29 -8.72 1.57 -3.79
C ALA A 29 -7.94 2.85 -4.10
N TRP A 30 -6.86 2.74 -4.86
CA TRP A 30 -6.06 3.88 -5.31
C TRP A 30 -5.58 3.73 -6.74
N LYS A 31 -5.26 4.88 -7.34
CA LYS A 31 -4.55 4.99 -8.60
C LYS A 31 -3.61 6.18 -8.58
N GLY A 32 -2.60 6.17 -9.44
CA GLY A 32 -1.60 7.22 -9.43
C GLY A 32 -0.51 7.00 -10.46
N ASN A 33 0.61 7.68 -10.23
CA ASN A 33 1.77 7.63 -11.09
C ASN A 33 3.05 7.47 -10.26
N ILE A 34 4.04 6.79 -10.84
CA ILE A 34 5.38 6.67 -10.29
C ILE A 34 6.36 7.35 -11.23
N TYR A 35 7.16 8.24 -10.66
CA TYR A 35 8.20 8.97 -11.35
C TYR A 35 9.57 8.56 -10.84
N ALA A 36 10.53 8.52 -11.75
CA ALA A 36 11.93 8.57 -11.41
C ALA A 36 12.40 10.01 -11.24
N PHE A 37 13.10 10.25 -10.13
CA PHE A 37 13.79 11.50 -9.85
C PHE A 37 15.27 11.23 -9.66
N VAL A 38 16.05 11.51 -10.71
CA VAL A 38 17.51 11.32 -10.74
C VAL A 38 18.17 12.70 -10.77
N PRO A 39 19.14 12.99 -9.88
CA PRO A 39 19.83 14.28 -9.89
C PRO A 39 20.43 14.62 -11.26
N GLY A 40 20.11 15.80 -11.78
CA GLY A 40 20.60 16.27 -13.09
C GLY A 40 19.83 15.74 -14.31
N GLU A 41 18.88 14.82 -14.14
CA GLU A 41 18.02 14.33 -15.23
C GLU A 41 16.63 14.97 -15.15
N LYS A 42 15.92 15.03 -16.30
CA LYS A 42 14.49 15.37 -16.28
C LYS A 42 13.71 14.24 -15.59
N LYS A 43 12.70 14.60 -14.79
CA LYS A 43 11.77 13.60 -14.22
C LYS A 43 11.20 12.72 -15.33
N LYS A 44 11.09 11.41 -15.07
CA LYS A 44 10.55 10.44 -16.01
C LYS A 44 9.35 9.74 -15.38
N LEU A 45 8.21 9.78 -16.06
CA LEU A 45 7.07 8.93 -15.71
C LEU A 45 7.45 7.49 -16.06
N LEU A 46 7.45 6.60 -15.06
CA LEU A 46 7.76 5.19 -15.25
C LEU A 46 6.50 4.37 -15.39
N PHE A 47 5.56 4.55 -14.47
CA PHE A 47 4.37 3.69 -14.35
C PHE A 47 3.14 4.52 -14.01
N LYS A 48 2.00 4.12 -14.56
CA LYS A 48 0.72 4.31 -13.86
C LYS A 48 0.61 3.22 -12.80
N ILE A 49 -0.16 3.45 -11.75
CA ILE A 49 -0.48 2.42 -10.75
C ILE A 49 -1.97 2.33 -10.51
N VAL A 50 -2.40 1.12 -10.18
CA VAL A 50 -3.70 0.80 -9.60
C VAL A 50 -3.47 -0.18 -8.46
N GLY A 51 -4.14 0.04 -7.34
CA GLY A 51 -3.99 -0.82 -6.18
C GLY A 51 -5.19 -0.78 -5.26
N MET A 52 -5.17 -1.67 -4.29
CA MET A 52 -6.19 -1.78 -3.27
C MET A 52 -5.61 -2.36 -1.99
N SER A 53 -6.30 -2.10 -0.89
CA SER A 53 -6.18 -2.88 0.33
C SER A 53 -7.54 -3.41 0.73
N VAL A 54 -7.54 -4.61 1.31
CA VAL A 54 -8.68 -5.20 1.99
C VAL A 54 -8.33 -5.34 3.46
N SER A 55 -9.11 -4.72 4.34
CA SER A 55 -8.80 -4.60 5.77
C SER A 55 -9.93 -5.06 6.66
N ARG A 56 -9.56 -5.41 7.89
CA ARG A 56 -10.45 -5.73 9.01
C ARG A 56 -9.87 -5.15 10.29
N CYS A 57 -10.74 -4.68 11.18
CA CYS A 57 -10.38 -4.27 12.53
C CYS A 57 -11.06 -5.20 13.55
N ILE A 58 -10.28 -5.71 14.51
CA ILE A 58 -10.73 -6.69 15.50
C ILE A 58 -10.60 -6.08 16.90
N PRO A 59 -11.68 -6.00 17.69
CA PRO A 59 -11.60 -5.43 19.03
C PRO A 59 -10.79 -6.34 19.96
N THR A 60 -9.83 -5.76 20.67
CA THR A 60 -8.96 -6.48 21.64
C THR A 60 -9.16 -6.02 23.09
N GLY A 61 -10.05 -5.06 23.31
CA GLY A 61 -10.39 -4.49 24.60
C GLY A 61 -11.03 -3.12 24.44
N GLU A 62 -11.33 -2.45 25.56
CA GLU A 62 -11.88 -1.09 25.54
C GLU A 62 -10.92 -0.13 24.81
N GLY A 63 -11.40 0.50 23.74
CA GLY A 63 -10.62 1.46 22.94
C GLY A 63 -9.42 0.86 22.19
N SER A 64 -9.33 -0.46 22.06
CA SER A 64 -8.18 -1.16 21.46
C SER A 64 -8.63 -2.08 20.34
N TRP A 65 -7.96 -1.96 19.19
CA TRP A 65 -8.24 -2.76 18.00
C TRP A 65 -6.96 -3.24 17.33
N ASP A 66 -7.02 -4.44 16.77
CA ASP A 66 -6.03 -4.97 15.85
C ASP A 66 -6.49 -4.74 14.42
N PHE A 67 -5.71 -3.99 13.66
CA PHE A 67 -5.89 -3.81 12.22
C PHE A 67 -5.09 -4.87 11.49
N THR A 68 -5.73 -5.55 10.55
CA THR A 68 -5.07 -6.50 9.66
C THR A 68 -5.55 -6.27 8.23
N SER A 69 -4.65 -6.39 7.27
CA SER A 69 -4.95 -6.12 5.88
C SER A 69 -4.04 -6.87 4.91
N ARG A 70 -4.48 -6.88 3.65
CA ARG A 70 -3.71 -7.30 2.48
C ARG A 70 -3.70 -6.17 1.48
N GLU A 71 -2.62 -6.03 0.72
CA GLU A 71 -2.45 -4.96 -0.25
C GLU A 71 -1.97 -5.46 -1.60
N LEU A 72 -2.58 -4.97 -2.68
CA LEU A 72 -2.13 -5.14 -4.06
C LEU A 72 -1.79 -3.80 -4.67
N THR A 73 -0.72 -3.72 -5.45
CA THR A 73 -0.48 -2.61 -6.39
C THR A 73 0.19 -3.12 -7.65
N TYR A 74 -0.49 -2.90 -8.77
CA TYR A 74 0.02 -3.22 -10.10
C TYR A 74 0.69 -2.00 -10.71
N TYR A 75 1.84 -2.26 -11.34
CA TYR A 75 2.57 -1.29 -12.16
C TYR A 75 2.09 -1.43 -13.59
N LEU A 76 1.57 -0.33 -14.15
CA LEU A 76 0.94 -0.30 -15.44
C LEU A 76 1.79 0.49 -16.43
N ASN A 77 1.69 0.12 -17.71
CA ASN A 77 2.28 0.86 -18.80
C ASN A 77 1.78 2.32 -18.76
N PRO A 78 2.69 3.32 -18.77
CA PRO A 78 2.29 4.72 -18.63
C PRO A 78 1.45 5.23 -19.82
N GLU A 79 1.62 4.63 -21.01
CA GLU A 79 0.87 4.96 -22.22
C GLU A 79 -0.43 4.17 -22.30
N THR A 80 -0.36 2.83 -22.30
CA THR A 80 -1.52 1.95 -22.56
C THR A 80 -2.39 1.69 -21.33
N GLY A 81 -1.82 1.75 -20.12
CA GLY A 81 -2.52 1.37 -18.89
C GLY A 81 -2.63 -0.14 -18.65
N GLU A 82 -1.98 -0.97 -19.46
CA GLU A 82 -1.94 -2.43 -19.30
C GLU A 82 -0.96 -2.84 -18.18
N ILE A 83 -1.20 -3.99 -17.54
CA ILE A 83 -0.29 -4.55 -16.55
C ILE A 83 1.08 -4.82 -17.19
N LEU A 84 2.15 -4.34 -16.56
CA LEU A 84 3.51 -4.66 -17.00
C LEU A 84 3.98 -5.96 -16.35
N HIS A 85 4.20 -6.99 -17.15
CA HIS A 85 4.89 -8.20 -16.70
C HIS A 85 6.41 -8.12 -16.86
N LYS A 86 6.87 -7.32 -17.82
CA LYS A 86 8.28 -7.03 -18.07
C LYS A 86 8.45 -5.53 -18.30
N TRP A 87 9.60 -5.00 -17.92
CA TRP A 87 9.93 -3.60 -18.07
C TRP A 87 11.32 -3.43 -18.67
N GLN A 88 11.41 -2.64 -19.74
CA GLN A 88 12.69 -2.24 -20.29
C GLN A 88 13.25 -1.09 -19.45
N ASN A 89 14.33 -1.36 -18.73
CA ASN A 89 15.01 -0.36 -17.92
C ASN A 89 15.64 0.68 -18.87
N PRO A 90 15.20 1.95 -18.83
CA PRO A 90 15.60 2.96 -19.80
C PRO A 90 17.04 3.46 -19.58
N TRP A 91 17.72 2.98 -18.54
CA TRP A 91 19.08 3.35 -18.23
C TRP A 91 20.10 2.24 -18.47
N THR A 92 19.72 0.99 -18.26
CA THR A 92 20.59 -0.17 -18.53
C THR A 92 20.32 -0.81 -19.89
N GLY A 93 19.13 -0.58 -20.46
CA GLY A 93 18.66 -1.25 -21.67
C GLY A 93 18.16 -2.69 -21.44
N GLU A 94 18.37 -3.25 -20.25
CA GLU A 94 17.91 -4.58 -19.88
C GLU A 94 16.37 -4.64 -19.79
N THR A 95 15.78 -5.76 -20.19
CA THR A 95 14.37 -6.04 -19.91
C THR A 95 14.27 -6.98 -18.72
N VAL A 96 13.67 -6.50 -17.63
CA VAL A 96 13.55 -7.24 -16.37
C VAL A 96 12.09 -7.61 -16.08
N PRO A 97 11.82 -8.73 -15.38
CA PRO A 97 10.49 -9.01 -14.83
C PRO A 97 10.05 -7.90 -13.87
N VAL A 98 8.75 -7.62 -13.85
CA VAL A 98 8.16 -6.68 -12.90
C VAL A 98 7.60 -7.46 -11.71
N VAL A 99 8.00 -7.07 -10.49
CA VAL A 99 7.45 -7.64 -9.26
C VAL A 99 6.47 -6.64 -8.67
N HIS A 100 5.17 -6.89 -8.87
CA HIS A 100 4.08 -6.08 -8.30
C HIS A 100 4.01 -6.18 -6.77
N VAL A 101 3.32 -5.24 -6.13
CA VAL A 101 3.11 -5.29 -4.67
C VAL A 101 2.01 -6.30 -4.38
N ALA A 102 2.32 -7.23 -3.48
CA ALA A 102 1.41 -8.22 -2.93
C ALA A 102 1.77 -8.42 -1.45
N ASN A 103 1.35 -7.48 -0.61
CA ASN A 103 1.66 -7.53 0.81
C ASN A 103 0.57 -8.33 1.53
N ASN A 104 1.00 -9.35 2.28
CA ASN A 104 0.13 -10.14 3.13
C ASN A 104 0.97 -10.71 4.31
N PRO A 105 0.73 -10.29 5.56
CA PRO A 105 -0.19 -9.23 5.98
C PRO A 105 0.49 -7.84 6.06
N VAL A 106 -0.33 -6.79 6.20
CA VAL A 106 0.08 -5.46 6.72
C VAL A 106 -0.83 -5.14 7.89
N GLN A 107 -0.26 -4.88 9.07
CA GLN A 107 -1.00 -4.93 10.34
C GLN A 107 -0.65 -3.75 11.26
N GLY A 108 -1.44 -3.58 12.32
CA GLY A 108 -1.15 -2.56 13.32
C GLY A 108 -2.07 -2.63 14.53
N HIS A 109 -1.65 -1.97 15.61
CA HIS A 109 -2.45 -1.85 16.82
C HIS A 109 -3.00 -0.43 16.96
N PHE A 110 -4.31 -0.28 17.01
CA PHE A 110 -4.98 1.00 17.19
C PHE A 110 -5.42 1.13 18.66
N LYS A 111 -4.60 1.81 19.46
CA LYS A 111 -4.77 1.92 20.92
C LYS A 111 -4.70 3.36 21.47
N SER A 112 -4.44 4.33 20.62
CA SER A 112 -4.17 5.73 21.00
C SER A 112 -5.32 6.67 20.63
N LYS A 113 -5.25 7.92 21.10
CA LYS A 113 -5.99 9.02 20.48
C LYS A 113 -5.29 9.43 19.18
N PHE A 114 -6.09 9.85 18.21
CA PHE A 114 -5.66 10.21 16.87
C PHE A 114 -5.98 11.69 16.64
N PRO A 115 -4.97 12.59 16.73
CA PRO A 115 -5.18 14.00 16.43
C PRO A 115 -5.43 14.18 14.93
N ALA A 116 -6.45 14.96 14.58
CA ALA A 116 -6.75 15.30 13.19
C ALA A 116 -7.25 16.74 13.05
N PRO A 117 -6.79 17.49 12.04
CA PRO A 117 -7.42 18.75 11.64
C PRO A 117 -8.86 18.54 11.18
N VAL A 118 -9.73 19.41 11.68
CA VAL A 118 -11.13 19.55 11.24
C VAL A 118 -11.29 20.88 10.53
N GLU A 119 -11.81 20.83 9.30
CA GLU A 119 -12.04 21.96 8.42
C GLU A 119 -13.45 21.90 7.85
N GLY A 120 -14.33 22.80 8.32
CA GLY A 120 -15.75 22.74 7.99
C GLY A 120 -16.36 21.39 8.39
N ASP A 121 -16.93 20.69 7.42
CA ASP A 121 -17.61 19.40 7.64
C ASP A 121 -16.67 18.19 7.44
N SER A 122 -15.37 18.41 7.21
CA SER A 122 -14.40 17.34 6.94
C SER A 122 -13.33 17.22 8.02
N THR A 123 -12.94 15.98 8.31
CA THR A 123 -11.80 15.64 9.16
C THR A 123 -10.74 14.98 8.31
N THR A 124 -9.48 15.43 8.41
CA THR A 124 -8.35 14.82 7.68
C THR A 124 -7.37 14.19 8.65
N PHE A 125 -7.30 12.87 8.66
CA PHE A 125 -6.23 12.17 9.38
C PHE A 125 -4.94 12.22 8.56
N VAL A 126 -3.92 12.82 9.15
CA VAL A 126 -2.57 12.87 8.58
C VAL A 126 -1.74 11.79 9.22
N PHE A 127 -1.22 10.87 8.41
CA PHE A 127 -0.36 9.78 8.86
C PHE A 127 0.89 9.74 7.99
N ASP A 128 1.91 10.47 8.43
CA ASP A 128 3.18 10.57 7.73
C ASP A 128 4.20 9.67 8.43
N ILE A 129 4.72 8.69 7.71
CA ILE A 129 5.63 7.66 8.21
C ILE A 129 6.96 7.80 7.50
N PHE A 130 8.05 7.70 8.25
CA PHE A 130 9.42 7.68 7.71
C PHE A 130 10.08 6.34 8.03
N PRO A 131 9.64 5.24 7.39
CA PRO A 131 10.18 3.91 7.68
C PRO A 131 11.70 3.93 7.48
N THR A 132 12.41 3.50 8.52
CA THR A 132 13.86 3.36 8.54
C THR A 132 14.17 2.06 9.28
N TYR A 133 14.62 1.04 8.55
CA TYR A 133 14.89 -0.28 9.10
C TYR A 133 16.03 -0.98 8.33
N PRO A 134 16.66 -2.02 8.90
CA PRO A 134 17.68 -2.80 8.20
C PRO A 134 17.13 -3.37 6.90
N ASN A 135 17.79 -3.10 5.77
CA ASN A 135 17.37 -3.63 4.48
C ASN A 135 17.62 -5.14 4.45
N PRO A 136 16.60 -6.00 4.29
CA PRO A 136 16.78 -7.46 4.26
C PRO A 136 17.67 -7.95 3.09
N LEU A 137 17.89 -7.10 2.08
CA LEU A 137 18.72 -7.41 0.92
C LEU A 137 20.18 -6.93 1.07
N GLY A 138 20.42 -5.91 1.90
CA GLY A 138 21.64 -5.10 1.84
C GLY A 138 22.94 -5.81 2.24
N GLU A 139 22.86 -6.78 3.14
CA GLU A 139 24.05 -7.50 3.65
C GLU A 139 24.37 -8.77 2.84
N ASN A 140 23.47 -9.21 1.97
CA ASN A 140 23.64 -10.45 1.22
C ASN A 140 24.21 -10.16 -0.19
N PRO A 141 25.41 -10.65 -0.52
CA PRO A 141 26.04 -10.42 -1.83
C PRO A 141 25.18 -10.84 -3.03
N LYS A 142 24.25 -11.79 -2.86
CA LYS A 142 23.28 -12.21 -3.89
C LYS A 142 22.45 -11.04 -4.43
N PHE A 143 22.21 -10.00 -3.62
CA PHE A 143 21.36 -8.86 -3.97
C PHE A 143 22.13 -7.57 -4.26
N ALA A 144 23.46 -7.62 -4.39
CA ALA A 144 24.30 -6.43 -4.55
C ALA A 144 23.92 -5.54 -5.75
N GLU A 145 23.44 -6.13 -6.85
CA GLU A 145 22.97 -5.38 -8.03
C GLU A 145 21.55 -4.80 -7.87
N TYR A 146 20.78 -5.31 -6.90
CA TYR A 146 19.35 -5.02 -6.75
C TYR A 146 19.08 -3.97 -5.68
N SER A 147 19.66 -4.15 -4.48
CA SER A 147 19.47 -3.24 -3.35
C SER A 147 20.60 -3.40 -2.31
N PRO A 148 21.80 -2.85 -2.57
CA PRO A 148 22.99 -3.06 -1.74
C PRO A 148 23.05 -2.20 -0.47
N GLN A 149 22.14 -1.24 -0.29
CA GLN A 149 22.14 -0.38 0.90
C GLN A 149 21.81 -1.20 2.15
N THR A 150 22.54 -1.02 3.25
CA THR A 150 22.26 -1.71 4.52
C THR A 150 20.97 -1.25 5.20
N THR A 151 20.46 -0.07 4.86
CA THR A 151 19.26 0.51 5.45
C THR A 151 18.24 0.84 4.37
N TYR A 152 17.00 0.38 4.56
CA TYR A 152 15.86 0.85 3.80
C TYR A 152 15.35 2.14 4.42
N GLN A 153 15.08 3.14 3.58
CA GLN A 153 14.47 4.40 3.99
C GLN A 153 13.46 4.87 2.95
N ALA A 154 12.32 5.35 3.43
CA ALA A 154 11.33 6.03 2.62
C ALA A 154 10.58 7.08 3.44
N ALA A 155 9.78 7.89 2.75
CA ALA A 155 8.71 8.67 3.32
C ALA A 155 7.39 8.19 2.71
N GLU A 156 6.40 7.90 3.53
CA GLU A 156 5.02 7.63 3.11
C GLU A 156 4.11 8.65 3.76
N LEU A 157 3.40 9.42 2.93
CA LEU A 157 2.69 10.62 3.34
C LEU A 157 1.20 10.43 3.03
N PHE A 158 0.42 10.05 4.04
CA PHE A 158 -1.01 9.73 3.87
C PHE A 158 -1.90 10.85 4.40
N LYS A 159 -2.94 11.18 3.64
CA LYS A 159 -4.04 12.05 4.06
C LYS A 159 -5.35 11.34 3.77
N LEU A 160 -6.10 11.03 4.83
CA LEU A 160 -7.41 10.40 4.75
C LEU A 160 -8.46 11.43 5.18
N THR A 161 -9.21 11.95 4.21
CA THR A 161 -10.25 12.94 4.47
C THR A 161 -11.62 12.27 4.43
N VAL A 162 -12.40 12.48 5.49
CA VAL A 162 -13.73 11.87 5.70
C VAL A 162 -14.73 12.92 6.18
N PRO A 163 -16.05 12.70 6.00
CA PRO A 163 -17.07 13.52 6.64
C PRO A 163 -16.95 13.43 8.18
N THR A 164 -16.90 14.58 8.86
CA THR A 164 -16.82 14.63 10.33
C THR A 164 -18.07 14.05 10.98
N ALA A 165 -19.23 14.22 10.34
CA ALA A 165 -20.49 13.68 10.84
C ALA A 165 -20.45 12.15 10.95
N ASP A 166 -19.90 11.45 9.97
CA ASP A 166 -19.81 9.99 9.95
C ASP A 166 -18.99 9.42 11.12
N LEU A 167 -17.94 10.14 11.52
CA LEU A 167 -17.14 9.75 12.68
C LEU A 167 -18.00 9.76 13.94
N LEU A 168 -18.83 10.80 14.10
CA LEU A 168 -19.62 11.05 15.31
C LEU A 168 -20.96 10.30 15.34
N ASP A 169 -21.42 9.76 14.21
CA ASP A 169 -22.67 9.01 14.11
C ASP A 169 -22.54 7.61 14.72
N SER A 170 -23.28 7.31 15.80
CA SER A 170 -23.25 6.01 16.47
C SER A 170 -23.84 4.86 15.65
N GLU A 171 -24.66 5.15 14.64
CA GLU A 171 -25.32 4.14 13.82
C GLU A 171 -24.42 3.62 12.69
N LEU A 172 -23.32 4.32 12.39
CA LEU A 172 -22.38 3.94 11.35
C LEU A 172 -21.22 3.11 11.92
N SER A 173 -21.00 1.92 11.33
CA SER A 173 -19.82 1.08 11.59
C SER A 173 -18.57 1.53 10.82
N SER A 174 -18.75 2.27 9.72
CA SER A 174 -17.70 2.76 8.82
C SER A 174 -18.09 4.13 8.29
N VAL A 175 -17.11 4.97 7.94
CA VAL A 175 -17.40 6.18 7.16
C VAL A 175 -17.98 5.82 5.79
N THR A 176 -18.94 6.62 5.32
CA THR A 176 -19.61 6.45 4.02
C THR A 176 -18.73 6.90 2.86
N GLU A 177 -17.88 7.90 3.10
CA GLU A 177 -16.92 8.41 2.14
C GLU A 177 -15.53 8.53 2.75
N LEU A 178 -14.51 8.24 1.95
CA LEU A 178 -13.12 8.52 2.28
C LEU A 178 -12.38 8.92 1.01
N LYS A 179 -11.61 10.01 1.10
CA LYS A 179 -10.66 10.43 0.07
C LYS A 179 -9.24 10.23 0.56
N LEU A 180 -8.46 9.47 -0.19
CA LEU A 180 -7.04 9.24 0.03
C LEU A 180 -6.24 10.20 -0.85
N SER A 181 -5.26 10.88 -0.26
CA SER A 181 -4.08 11.39 -0.96
C SER A 181 -2.85 10.70 -0.39
N TRP A 182 -2.00 10.17 -1.26
CA TRP A 182 -0.82 9.41 -0.88
C TRP A 182 0.35 9.79 -1.77
N ASP A 183 1.42 10.23 -1.14
CA ASP A 183 2.72 10.36 -1.78
C ASP A 183 3.72 9.45 -1.08
N ARG A 184 4.62 8.85 -1.85
CA ARG A 184 5.75 8.08 -1.32
C ARG A 184 7.03 8.49 -2.01
N ILE A 185 8.09 8.66 -1.22
CA ILE A 185 9.44 8.87 -1.71
C ILE A 185 10.28 7.71 -1.21
N GLY A 186 10.87 6.94 -2.11
CA GLY A 186 11.59 5.72 -1.72
C GLY A 186 12.71 5.36 -2.68
N GLN A 187 13.58 4.45 -2.23
CA GLN A 187 14.65 3.88 -3.05
C GLN A 187 14.07 3.19 -4.30
N TRP A 188 14.94 2.91 -5.28
CA TRP A 188 14.57 2.06 -6.41
C TRP A 188 14.04 0.71 -5.91
N LEU A 189 13.00 0.20 -6.56
CA LEU A 189 12.49 -1.14 -6.24
C LEU A 189 13.55 -2.17 -6.61
N PRO A 190 13.76 -3.22 -5.79
CA PRO A 190 14.84 -4.18 -6.01
C PRO A 190 14.84 -4.79 -7.42
N TRP A 191 13.67 -5.20 -7.92
CA TRP A 191 13.51 -5.83 -9.24
C TRP A 191 13.93 -4.95 -10.42
N MET A 192 14.05 -3.63 -10.23
CA MET A 192 14.51 -2.71 -11.25
C MET A 192 16.01 -2.84 -11.53
N LYS A 193 16.77 -3.50 -10.62
CA LYS A 193 18.22 -3.70 -10.71
C LYS A 193 18.98 -2.36 -10.81
N MET A 194 18.57 -1.43 -9.95
CA MET A 194 19.04 -0.04 -9.93
C MET A 194 19.63 0.36 -8.58
N GLY A 195 19.87 -0.59 -7.68
CA GLY A 195 20.24 -0.31 -6.29
C GLY A 195 21.50 0.53 -6.12
N THR A 196 22.48 0.42 -7.01
CA THR A 196 23.72 1.22 -6.98
C THR A 196 23.57 2.62 -7.60
N ARG A 197 22.43 2.92 -8.22
CA ARG A 197 22.23 4.15 -8.98
C ARG A 197 21.59 5.24 -8.12
N LEU A 198 22.15 6.45 -8.21
CA LEU A 198 21.57 7.64 -7.60
C LEU A 198 20.15 7.91 -8.15
N GLY A 199 19.28 8.36 -7.26
CA GLY A 199 17.89 8.70 -7.56
C GLY A 199 16.92 8.00 -6.63
N HIS A 200 15.65 8.38 -6.76
CA HIS A 200 14.56 7.78 -5.99
C HIS A 200 13.29 7.77 -6.82
N LEU A 201 12.33 6.97 -6.36
CA LEU A 201 10.98 6.92 -6.86
C LEU A 201 10.11 7.92 -6.11
N ILE A 202 9.25 8.63 -6.84
CA ILE A 202 8.18 9.45 -6.30
C ILE A 202 6.85 8.86 -6.76
N TYR A 203 6.06 8.39 -5.81
CA TYR A 203 4.69 7.96 -5.99
C TYR A 203 3.80 9.16 -5.71
N SER A 204 2.84 9.40 -6.59
CA SER A 204 1.77 10.36 -6.34
C SER A 204 0.45 9.73 -6.73
N ALA A 205 -0.37 9.48 -5.72
CA ALA A 205 -1.56 8.66 -5.81
C ALA A 205 -2.72 9.27 -5.03
N TYR A 206 -3.92 8.89 -5.44
CA TYR A 206 -5.16 9.26 -4.79
C TYR A 206 -6.12 8.07 -4.86
N GLY A 207 -7.10 8.06 -3.98
CA GLY A 207 -7.99 6.93 -3.84
C GLY A 207 -9.24 7.22 -3.03
N SER A 208 -10.04 6.19 -2.85
CA SER A 208 -11.25 6.24 -2.05
C SER A 208 -11.61 4.88 -1.47
N LYS A 209 -12.37 4.89 -0.38
CA LYS A 209 -13.07 3.68 0.08
C LYS A 209 -14.12 3.30 -0.98
N VAL A 210 -14.30 2.01 -1.21
CA VAL A 210 -15.35 1.47 -2.08
C VAL A 210 -16.24 0.52 -1.29
N ASN A 211 -17.49 0.34 -1.71
CA ASN A 211 -18.49 -0.42 -0.93
C ASN A 211 -18.26 -1.93 -0.95
N GLY A 212 -17.33 -2.42 -1.78
CA GLY A 212 -16.97 -3.83 -1.83
C GLY A 212 -16.14 -4.19 -3.05
N PHE A 213 -15.87 -5.49 -3.19
CA PHE A 213 -15.05 -6.06 -4.25
C PHE A 213 -15.52 -5.67 -5.67
N SER A 214 -16.83 -5.63 -5.92
CA SER A 214 -17.40 -5.32 -7.24
C SER A 214 -17.19 -3.87 -7.70
N GLU A 215 -16.82 -2.96 -6.79
CA GLU A 215 -16.53 -1.57 -7.09
C GLU A 215 -15.04 -1.29 -7.29
N LEU A 216 -14.18 -2.30 -7.14
CA LEU A 216 -12.77 -2.17 -7.48
C LEU A 216 -12.60 -1.95 -9.00
N PRO A 217 -11.51 -1.30 -9.45
CA PRO A 217 -11.13 -1.28 -10.85
C PRO A 217 -11.16 -2.70 -11.48
N GLN A 218 -11.72 -2.84 -12.69
CA GLN A 218 -11.93 -4.14 -13.34
C GLN A 218 -10.67 -5.01 -13.37
N LEU A 219 -9.51 -4.40 -13.65
CA LEU A 219 -8.22 -5.08 -13.63
C LEU A 219 -7.93 -5.79 -12.31
N LEU A 220 -8.23 -5.15 -11.17
CA LEU A 220 -8.07 -5.77 -9.86
C LEU A 220 -9.09 -6.89 -9.63
N GLN A 221 -10.34 -6.71 -10.08
CA GLN A 221 -11.34 -7.77 -9.99
C GLN A 221 -10.91 -9.02 -10.76
N ASP A 222 -10.37 -8.85 -11.97
CA ASP A 222 -9.93 -9.95 -12.82
C ASP A 222 -8.75 -10.71 -12.19
N GLU A 223 -7.71 -9.99 -11.74
CA GLU A 223 -6.54 -10.61 -11.10
C GLU A 223 -6.91 -11.32 -9.79
N ILE A 224 -7.76 -10.71 -8.96
CA ILE A 224 -8.22 -11.33 -7.71
C ILE A 224 -9.08 -12.55 -7.99
N ASN A 225 -9.97 -12.53 -8.98
CA ASN A 225 -10.82 -13.71 -9.27
C ASN A 225 -10.04 -14.88 -9.85
N THR A 226 -8.92 -14.65 -10.53
CA THR A 226 -8.26 -15.67 -11.36
C THR A 226 -6.87 -16.09 -10.87
N ARG A 227 -6.12 -15.21 -10.21
CA ARG A 227 -4.72 -15.45 -9.84
C ARG A 227 -4.47 -15.33 -8.34
N VAL A 228 -5.04 -14.31 -7.69
CA VAL A 228 -4.79 -14.02 -6.28
C VAL A 228 -6.08 -13.92 -5.45
N PRO A 229 -6.94 -14.96 -5.45
CA PRO A 229 -8.24 -14.92 -4.76
C PRO A 229 -8.14 -14.77 -3.24
N LEU A 230 -6.97 -14.99 -2.63
CA LEU A 230 -6.71 -14.63 -1.23
C LEU A 230 -7.08 -13.17 -0.88
N TYR A 231 -6.92 -12.25 -1.83
CA TYR A 231 -7.14 -10.82 -1.64
C TYR A 231 -8.62 -10.39 -1.73
N LYS A 232 -9.56 -11.35 -1.84
CA LYS A 232 -11.00 -11.07 -1.69
C LYS A 232 -11.39 -10.74 -0.25
N ASN A 233 -10.60 -11.14 0.73
CA ASN A 233 -10.92 -10.98 2.14
C ASN A 233 -9.69 -10.47 2.90
N ALA A 234 -9.92 -9.71 3.96
CA ALA A 234 -8.86 -9.41 4.94
C ALA A 234 -8.57 -10.66 5.78
N PRO A 235 -7.38 -10.77 6.40
CA PRO A 235 -7.09 -11.81 7.38
C PRO A 235 -8.12 -11.80 8.52
N LYS A 236 -8.47 -12.97 9.07
CA LYS A 236 -9.48 -13.12 10.13
C LYS A 236 -8.95 -12.79 11.53
N SER A 237 -7.63 -12.69 11.67
CA SER A 237 -6.94 -12.42 12.93
C SER A 237 -5.67 -11.63 12.69
N PHE A 238 -5.15 -11.00 13.74
CA PHE A 238 -3.76 -10.55 13.76
C PHE A 238 -2.84 -11.77 13.69
N LEU A 239 -1.83 -11.73 12.84
CA LEU A 239 -0.87 -12.82 12.62
C LEU A 239 0.45 -12.53 13.32
N ASP A 240 1.03 -13.54 14.00
CA ASP A 240 2.35 -13.48 14.63
C ASP A 240 3.46 -13.69 13.58
N VAL A 241 3.51 -12.79 12.60
CA VAL A 241 4.48 -12.78 11.50
C VAL A 241 4.95 -11.34 11.25
N GLU A 242 6.10 -11.19 10.60
CA GLU A 242 6.56 -9.88 10.15
C GLU A 242 5.63 -9.34 9.05
N ASP A 243 5.32 -8.04 9.13
CA ASP A 243 4.55 -7.37 8.09
C ASP A 243 5.30 -7.42 6.75
N MET A 244 4.57 -7.80 5.69
CA MET A 244 5.16 -7.96 4.37
C MET A 244 5.55 -6.59 3.78
N THR A 245 6.75 -6.54 3.22
CA THR A 245 7.24 -5.38 2.46
C THR A 245 7.66 -5.81 1.06
N SER A 246 7.72 -4.88 0.11
CA SER A 246 8.20 -5.18 -1.25
C SER A 246 9.65 -5.73 -1.26
N TRP A 247 10.45 -5.41 -0.24
CA TRP A 247 11.82 -5.90 -0.09
C TRP A 247 11.84 -7.34 0.42
N LEU A 248 11.03 -7.67 1.44
CA LEU A 248 10.88 -9.04 1.95
C LEU A 248 10.27 -9.96 0.89
N TYR A 249 9.22 -9.50 0.20
CA TYR A 249 8.59 -10.26 -0.88
C TYR A 249 9.60 -10.57 -2.01
N PHE A 250 10.39 -9.57 -2.41
CA PHE A 250 11.44 -9.78 -3.41
C PHE A 250 12.52 -10.76 -2.92
N GLN A 251 12.91 -10.68 -1.65
CA GLN A 251 13.87 -11.62 -1.05
C GLN A 251 13.35 -13.07 -1.12
N GLN A 252 12.10 -13.28 -0.70
CA GLN A 252 11.45 -14.59 -0.62
C GLN A 252 11.23 -15.21 -2.01
N HIS A 253 10.95 -14.39 -3.02
CA HIS A 253 10.59 -14.85 -4.37
C HIS A 253 11.65 -14.55 -5.44
N PHE A 254 12.90 -14.34 -5.02
CA PHE A 254 13.97 -13.99 -5.94
C PHE A 254 14.23 -15.05 -7.01
N ASP A 255 14.13 -16.34 -6.66
CA ASP A 255 14.37 -17.41 -7.63
C ASP A 255 13.26 -17.45 -8.71
N ALA A 256 12.01 -17.16 -8.34
CA ALA A 256 10.91 -16.97 -9.30
C ALA A 256 11.11 -15.72 -10.17
N TYR A 257 11.67 -14.65 -9.61
CA TYR A 257 12.09 -13.48 -10.38
C TYR A 257 13.17 -13.83 -11.41
N LEU A 258 14.20 -14.60 -11.03
CA LEU A 258 15.23 -15.07 -11.96
C LEU A 258 14.65 -16.00 -13.04
N ALA A 259 13.64 -16.80 -12.72
CA ALA A 259 12.93 -17.64 -13.66
C ALA A 259 12.01 -16.86 -14.63
N GLY A 260 11.81 -15.56 -14.39
CA GLY A 260 10.95 -14.72 -15.21
C GLY A 260 9.46 -15.00 -15.04
N GLU A 261 9.07 -15.47 -13.85
CA GLU A 261 7.67 -15.73 -13.51
C GLU A 261 6.84 -14.43 -13.50
N THR A 262 5.52 -14.60 -13.58
CA THR A 262 4.58 -13.49 -13.58
C THR A 262 4.12 -13.19 -12.16
N PHE A 263 4.38 -11.98 -11.69
CA PHE A 263 3.96 -11.53 -10.35
C PHE A 263 2.58 -10.83 -10.38
N PRO A 264 1.90 -10.71 -9.22
CA PRO A 264 2.13 -11.50 -8.01
C PRO A 264 2.05 -13.00 -8.29
N LEU A 265 2.74 -13.81 -7.49
CA LEU A 265 2.60 -15.26 -7.59
C LEU A 265 1.17 -15.67 -7.18
N PRO A 266 0.63 -16.78 -7.71
CA PRO A 266 -0.74 -17.20 -7.37
C PRO A 266 -0.93 -17.46 -5.88
N GLU A 267 -2.02 -16.95 -5.31
CA GLU A 267 -2.36 -17.10 -3.88
C GLU A 267 -3.81 -17.55 -3.73
N ALA A 268 -4.01 -18.81 -3.33
CA ALA A 268 -5.33 -19.41 -3.15
C ALA A 268 -6.09 -18.80 -1.96
N GLU A 269 -7.43 -18.90 -1.98
CA GLU A 269 -8.26 -18.53 -0.83
C GLU A 269 -7.88 -19.35 0.42
N GLU A 270 -7.99 -18.71 1.59
CA GLU A 270 -7.93 -19.42 2.87
C GLU A 270 -9.11 -20.39 2.98
N ILE A 271 -8.80 -21.64 3.35
CA ILE A 271 -9.79 -22.69 3.63
C ILE A 271 -10.53 -22.39 4.95
#